data_AF-A0AAD0V934-F1
#
_entry.id   AF-A0AAD0V934-F1
#
_cell.length_a   1.000
_cell.length_b   1.000
_cell.length_c   1.000
_cell.angle_alpha   90.00
_cell.angle_beta   90.00
_cell.angle_gamma   90.00
#
_symmetry.space_group_name_H-M   'P 1'
#
loop_
_entity.id
_entity.type
_entity.pdbx_description
1 polymer ?
#
loop_
_entity_poly.entity_id
_entity_poly.type
_entity_poly.pdbx_seq_one_letter_code
_entity_poly.pdbx_strand_id
1 'polypeptide(L)'
;MSDRFHSASDYAFFKKTIRGVVGGSKPLRDLFDLLSNSSFTREEVMPELLRASGIQITGNEKFSSERFKTQKALGGIKVFESMLGVEGYSSPLISHFWKNITPSNTLWLEAFSSGLRAKDLCTLLLTRPSAVAARSTSKPFSEIFLGVVPKHEQEQITVVAKKRRRLKDLYVLTGWECCRALAEPNELDQFLGADLGL
;
A
#
# COMPACT_ATOMS: atom_id res chain seq x y z
N MET A 1 2.80 23.23 14.89
CA MET A 1 3.84 22.99 13.86
C MET A 1 5.17 23.18 14.54
N SER A 2 5.98 22.12 14.64
CA SER A 2 7.32 22.19 15.23
C SER A 2 8.30 22.21 14.07
N ASP A 3 8.97 23.34 13.84
CA ASP A 3 10.02 23.45 12.84
C ASP A 3 11.25 22.67 13.32
N ARG A 4 11.33 21.39 12.95
CA ARG A 4 12.54 20.59 13.12
C ARG A 4 13.51 20.96 11.99
N PHE A 5 14.51 21.76 12.31
CA PHE A 5 15.61 22.03 11.37
C PHE A 5 16.53 20.81 11.32
N HIS A 6 16.54 20.09 10.20
CA HIS A 6 17.54 19.05 9.92
C HIS A 6 18.82 19.73 9.44
N SER A 7 19.99 19.29 9.93
CA SER A 7 21.26 19.76 9.36
C SER A 7 21.34 19.34 7.89
N ALA A 8 22.01 20.15 7.06
CA ALA A 8 22.22 19.82 5.65
C ALA A 8 22.95 18.47 5.47
N SER A 9 23.85 18.12 6.41
CA SER A 9 24.53 16.84 6.48
C SER A 9 23.58 15.67 6.76
N ASP A 10 22.64 15.82 7.70
CA ASP A 10 21.69 14.75 8.03
C ASP A 10 20.75 14.47 6.86
N TYR A 11 20.29 15.52 6.18
CA TYR A 11 19.41 15.38 5.02
C TYR A 11 20.14 14.76 3.81
N ALA A 12 21.42 15.08 3.60
CA ALA A 12 22.23 14.45 2.56
C ALA A 12 22.49 12.96 2.83
N PHE A 13 22.81 12.61 4.08
CA PHE A 13 22.97 11.23 4.51
C PHE A 13 21.67 10.44 4.34
N PHE A 14 20.55 11.05 4.75
CA PHE A 14 19.21 10.50 4.58
C PHE A 14 18.88 10.19 3.11
N LYS A 15 19.07 11.15 2.19
CA LYS A 15 18.88 10.93 0.75
C LYS A 15 19.76 9.83 0.19
N LYS A 16 21.02 9.75 0.65
CA LYS A 16 21.96 8.69 0.23
C LYS A 16 21.48 7.31 0.68
N THR A 17 20.97 7.19 1.90
CA THR A 17 20.44 5.93 2.43
C THR A 17 19.18 5.50 1.69
N ILE A 18 18.24 6.40 1.43
CA ILE A 18 17.05 6.10 0.60
C ILE A 18 17.44 5.58 -0.78
N ARG A 19 18.37 6.25 -1.47
CA ARG A 19 18.84 5.80 -2.79
C ARG A 19 19.50 4.42 -2.73
N GLY A 20 20.25 4.15 -1.66
CA GLY A 20 20.86 2.84 -1.44
C GLY A 20 19.82 1.73 -1.27
N VAL A 21 18.76 1.99 -0.49
CA VAL A 21 17.66 1.03 -0.29
C VAL A 21 16.90 0.78 -1.60
N VAL A 22 16.53 1.83 -2.33
CA VAL A 22 15.83 1.71 -3.62
C VAL A 22 16.69 1.02 -4.67
N GLY A 23 18.00 1.29 -4.68
CA GLY A 23 18.96 0.65 -5.58
C GLY A 23 19.34 -0.78 -5.18
N GLY A 24 18.83 -1.28 -4.04
CA GLY A 24 19.15 -2.60 -3.51
C GLY A 24 20.57 -2.74 -2.95
N SER A 25 21.33 -1.66 -2.85
CA SER A 25 22.69 -1.67 -2.27
C SER A 25 22.71 -1.52 -0.75
N LYS A 26 21.55 -1.23 -0.15
CA LYS A 26 21.34 -1.24 1.30
C LYS A 26 20.06 -1.99 1.66
N PRO A 27 20.01 -2.71 2.79
CA PRO A 27 18.77 -3.29 3.29
C PRO A 27 17.83 -2.20 3.79
N LEU A 28 16.52 -2.47 3.77
CA LEU A 28 15.51 -1.56 4.33
C LEU A 28 15.74 -1.28 5.83
N ARG A 29 16.38 -2.22 6.55
CA ARG A 29 16.79 -2.05 7.96
C ARG A 29 17.68 -0.83 8.18
N ASP A 30 18.57 -0.48 7.25
CA ASP A 30 19.42 0.72 7.37
C ASP A 30 18.58 2.00 7.44
N LEU A 31 17.42 2.02 6.76
CA LEU A 31 16.48 3.13 6.85
C LEU A 31 15.79 3.16 8.22
N PHE A 32 15.55 2.01 8.83
CA PHE A 32 14.96 1.91 10.17
C PHE A 32 15.93 2.32 11.26
N ASP A 33 17.19 1.90 11.14
CA ASP A 33 18.27 2.30 12.05
C ASP A 33 18.50 3.82 11.94
N LEU A 34 18.41 4.38 10.73
CA LEU A 34 18.42 5.82 10.53
C LEU A 34 17.25 6.53 11.23
N LEU A 35 16.03 6.02 11.05
CA LEU A 35 14.83 6.60 11.68
C LEU A 35 14.85 6.51 13.20
N SER A 36 15.50 5.50 13.76
CA SER A 36 15.64 5.33 15.22
C SER A 36 16.68 6.28 15.82
N ASN A 37 17.68 6.68 15.02
CA ASN A 37 18.81 7.52 15.46
C ASN A 37 18.75 8.96 14.93
N SER A 38 17.65 9.36 14.27
CA SER A 38 17.50 10.69 13.67
C SER A 38 16.21 11.38 14.10
N SER A 39 16.09 12.67 13.76
CA SER A 39 14.89 13.47 14.02
C SER A 39 13.78 13.29 12.98
N PHE A 40 14.01 12.47 11.94
CA PHE A 40 13.04 12.20 10.88
C PHE A 40 11.92 11.29 11.38
N THR A 41 10.68 11.63 11.00
CA THR A 41 9.49 10.81 11.26
C THR A 41 9.22 9.87 10.09
N ARG A 42 8.48 8.77 10.33
CA ARG A 42 8.13 7.81 9.27
C ARG A 42 7.32 8.48 8.15
N GLU A 43 6.48 9.44 8.54
CA GLU A 43 5.63 10.25 7.66
C GLU A 43 6.44 11.19 6.75
N GLU A 44 7.60 11.68 7.19
CA GLU A 44 8.53 12.49 6.38
C GLU A 44 9.36 11.63 5.43
N VAL A 45 9.67 10.40 5.84
CA VAL A 45 10.48 9.47 5.04
C VAL A 45 9.69 8.85 3.90
N MET A 46 8.39 8.58 4.12
CA MET A 46 7.55 7.89 3.16
C MET A 46 7.50 8.57 1.77
N PRO A 47 7.23 9.88 1.64
CA PRO A 47 7.13 10.53 0.33
C PRO A 47 8.47 10.58 -0.40
N GLU A 48 9.58 10.74 0.32
CA GLU A 48 10.93 10.75 -0.23
C GLU A 48 11.33 9.37 -0.76
N LEU A 49 10.98 8.32 -0.03
CA LEU A 49 11.23 6.94 -0.44
C LEU A 49 10.42 6.58 -1.69
N LEU A 50 9.12 6.91 -1.71
CA LEU A 50 8.25 6.70 -2.86
C LEU A 50 8.71 7.52 -4.08
N ARG A 51 9.25 8.72 -3.86
CA ARG A 51 9.86 9.54 -4.92
C ARG A 51 11.12 8.91 -5.48
N ALA A 52 12.03 8.50 -4.61
CA ALA A 52 13.28 7.87 -5.02
C ALA A 52 13.02 6.56 -5.77
N SER A 53 11.99 5.82 -5.36
CA SER A 53 11.56 4.56 -5.97
C SER A 53 10.83 4.70 -7.31
N GLY A 54 10.44 5.91 -7.68
CA GLY A 54 9.67 6.16 -8.90
C GLY A 54 8.18 5.79 -8.78
N ILE A 55 7.71 5.41 -7.59
CA ILE A 55 6.30 5.12 -7.27
C ILE A 55 5.64 6.40 -6.76
N GLN A 56 5.85 7.50 -7.47
CA GLN A 56 5.09 8.71 -7.19
C GLN A 56 3.70 8.53 -7.76
N ILE A 57 2.69 8.76 -6.93
CA ILE A 57 1.30 8.81 -7.36
C ILE A 57 1.17 9.98 -8.35
N THR A 58 0.81 9.69 -9.60
CA THR A 58 0.61 10.71 -10.63
C THR A 58 -0.81 10.62 -11.17
N GLY A 59 -1.59 11.70 -11.05
CA GLY A 59 -2.97 11.79 -11.56
C GLY A 59 -3.04 12.28 -13.00
N ASN A 60 -2.18 11.75 -13.87
CA ASN A 60 -2.12 12.18 -15.27
C ASN A 60 -2.78 11.13 -16.16
N GLU A 61 -3.77 11.52 -16.94
CA GLU A 61 -4.41 10.66 -17.96
C GLU A 61 -3.41 10.18 -19.02
N LYS A 62 -2.28 10.87 -19.19
CA LYS A 62 -1.15 10.46 -20.04
C LYS A 62 -0.18 9.49 -19.34
N PHE A 63 -0.60 8.88 -18.24
CA PHE A 63 0.20 7.89 -17.55
C PHE A 63 0.47 6.69 -18.47
N SER A 64 1.75 6.32 -18.62
CA SER A 64 2.16 5.15 -19.38
C SER A 64 2.56 4.03 -18.41
N SER A 65 1.87 2.89 -18.51
CA SER A 65 2.15 1.68 -17.75
C SER A 65 3.57 1.14 -17.96
N GLU A 66 4.22 1.48 -19.08
CA GLU A 66 5.63 1.17 -19.35
C GLU A 66 6.58 1.70 -18.25
N ARG A 67 6.20 2.77 -17.54
CA ARG A 67 6.98 3.28 -16.40
C ARG A 67 7.17 2.23 -15.31
N PHE A 68 6.19 1.35 -15.09
CA PHE A 68 6.28 0.26 -14.11
C PHE A 68 7.10 -0.94 -14.58
N LYS A 69 7.46 -1.02 -15.87
CA LYS A 69 8.36 -2.05 -16.40
C LYS A 69 9.84 -1.72 -16.22
N THR A 70 10.15 -0.47 -15.85
CA THR A 70 11.54 -0.07 -15.59
C THR A 70 12.09 -0.77 -14.34
N GLN A 71 13.39 -1.11 -14.36
CA GLN A 71 14.04 -1.73 -13.18
C GLN A 71 13.91 -0.87 -11.92
N LYS A 72 13.90 0.45 -12.08
CA LYS A 72 13.72 1.40 -10.97
C LYS A 72 12.35 1.25 -10.31
N ALA A 73 11.28 1.21 -11.11
CA ALA A 73 9.92 1.04 -10.58
C ALA A 73 9.73 -0.36 -9.96
N LEU A 74 10.28 -1.41 -10.57
CA LEU A 74 10.25 -2.77 -10.00
C LEU A 74 11.01 -2.85 -8.67
N GLY A 75 12.18 -2.23 -8.57
CA GLY A 75 12.92 -2.08 -7.32
C GLY A 75 12.11 -1.32 -6.28
N GLY A 76 11.41 -0.27 -6.71
CA GLY A 76 10.47 0.45 -5.87
C GLY A 76 9.34 -0.40 -5.33
N ILE A 77 8.75 -1.26 -6.18
CA ILE A 77 7.64 -2.12 -5.77
C ILE A 77 8.13 -3.07 -4.69
N LYS A 78 9.33 -3.65 -4.85
CA LYS A 78 9.95 -4.50 -3.83
C LYS A 78 10.18 -3.78 -2.50
N VAL A 79 10.62 -2.52 -2.54
CA VAL A 79 10.75 -1.70 -1.32
C VAL A 79 9.37 -1.52 -0.67
N PHE A 80 8.36 -1.17 -1.45
CA PHE A 80 6.99 -1.00 -0.98
C PHE A 80 6.43 -2.28 -0.34
N GLU A 81 6.56 -3.42 -1.00
CA GLU A 81 6.16 -4.73 -0.46
C GLU A 81 6.90 -5.04 0.84
N SER A 82 8.19 -4.75 0.90
CA SER A 82 8.99 -4.97 2.11
C SER A 82 8.47 -4.11 3.27
N MET A 83 8.06 -2.87 3.01
CA MET A 83 7.49 -1.99 4.03
C MET A 83 6.11 -2.42 4.51
N LEU A 84 5.27 -2.96 3.61
CA LEU A 84 3.97 -3.53 4.01
C LEU A 84 4.11 -4.69 4.99
N GLY A 85 5.20 -5.44 4.91
CA GLY A 85 5.51 -6.54 5.82
C GLY A 85 6.14 -6.13 7.15
N VAL A 86 6.51 -4.87 7.34
CA VAL A 86 7.19 -4.40 8.57
C VAL A 86 6.21 -3.70 9.50
N GLU A 87 6.21 -4.15 10.76
CA GLU A 87 5.41 -3.57 11.82
C GLU A 87 5.74 -2.08 12.01
N GLY A 88 4.71 -1.25 12.13
CA GLY A 88 4.84 0.20 12.27
C GLY A 88 5.04 0.98 10.96
N TYR A 89 5.27 0.34 9.81
CA TYR A 89 5.35 1.01 8.50
C TYR A 89 4.14 0.80 7.61
N SER A 90 3.45 -0.34 7.74
CA SER A 90 2.26 -0.65 6.96
C SER A 90 1.17 0.40 7.10
N SER A 91 0.81 0.79 8.33
CA SER A 91 -0.28 1.76 8.58
C SER A 91 0.05 3.18 8.09
N PRO A 92 1.24 3.76 8.35
CA PRO A 92 1.62 5.06 7.77
C PRO A 92 1.71 5.04 6.25
N LEU A 93 2.24 3.96 5.67
CA LEU A 93 2.33 3.79 4.21
C LEU A 93 0.94 3.77 3.57
N ILE A 94 0.03 2.97 4.14
CA ILE A 94 -1.35 2.87 3.67
C ILE A 94 -2.08 4.19 3.88
N SER A 95 -1.89 4.86 5.03
CA SER A 95 -2.43 6.20 5.28
C SER A 95 -1.95 7.23 4.26
N HIS A 96 -0.68 7.17 3.84
CA HIS A 96 -0.14 8.02 2.78
C HIS A 96 -0.83 7.74 1.44
N PHE A 97 -0.98 6.47 1.06
CA PHE A 97 -1.67 6.08 -0.17
C PHE A 97 -3.12 6.54 -0.18
N TRP A 98 -3.86 6.30 0.91
CA TRP A 98 -5.24 6.74 1.04
C TRP A 98 -5.36 8.25 0.85
N LYS A 99 -4.51 9.05 1.50
CA LYS A 99 -4.52 10.51 1.41
C LYS A 99 -4.29 11.06 0.00
N ASN A 100 -3.50 10.38 -0.81
CA ASN A 100 -2.97 10.93 -2.06
C ASN A 100 -3.59 10.29 -3.32
N ILE A 101 -4.28 9.16 -3.18
CA ILE A 101 -4.93 8.51 -4.31
C ILE A 101 -6.32 9.09 -4.51
N THR A 102 -6.57 9.49 -5.74
CA THR A 102 -7.82 10.05 -6.23
C THR A 102 -8.36 9.21 -7.39
N PRO A 103 -9.64 9.36 -7.76
CA PRO A 103 -10.20 8.62 -8.89
C PRO A 103 -9.52 8.87 -10.25
N SER A 104 -8.74 9.94 -10.42
CA SER A 104 -7.97 10.16 -11.66
C SER A 104 -6.68 9.34 -11.73
N ASN A 105 -6.31 8.63 -10.65
CA ASN A 105 -5.12 7.80 -10.58
C ASN A 105 -5.33 6.37 -11.10
N THR A 106 -6.48 6.04 -11.70
CA THR A 106 -6.85 4.66 -12.07
C THR A 106 -5.77 3.93 -12.87
N LEU A 107 -5.28 4.50 -13.98
CA LEU A 107 -4.24 3.86 -14.82
C LEU A 107 -2.93 3.62 -14.06
N TRP A 108 -2.56 4.55 -13.19
CA TRP A 108 -1.39 4.39 -12.32
C TRP A 108 -1.61 3.26 -11.32
N LEU A 109 -2.81 3.19 -10.75
CA LEU A 109 -3.18 2.21 -9.73
C LEU A 109 -3.31 0.80 -10.29
N GLU A 110 -3.81 0.65 -11.52
CA GLU A 110 -3.82 -0.60 -12.28
C GLU A 110 -2.41 -1.13 -12.55
N ALA A 111 -1.51 -0.26 -13.03
CA ALA A 111 -0.13 -0.66 -13.29
C ALA A 111 0.63 -0.97 -12.00
N PHE A 112 0.36 -0.21 -10.93
CA PHE A 112 0.91 -0.46 -9.61
C PHE A 112 0.38 -1.77 -9.01
N SER A 113 -0.93 -2.03 -9.05
CA SER A 113 -1.56 -3.23 -8.50
C SER A 113 -1.10 -4.50 -9.24
N SER A 114 -0.92 -4.42 -10.56
CA SER A 114 -0.42 -5.54 -11.37
C SER A 114 1.02 -5.94 -11.03
N GLY A 115 1.81 -5.05 -10.42
CA GLY A 115 3.17 -5.34 -9.99
C GLY A 115 3.28 -5.94 -8.59
N LEU A 116 2.21 -5.90 -7.80
CA LEU A 116 2.18 -6.38 -6.41
C LEU A 116 1.76 -7.84 -6.32
N ARG A 117 2.30 -8.56 -5.35
CA ARG A 117 1.82 -9.92 -5.03
C ARG A 117 0.46 -9.88 -4.33
N ALA A 118 -0.33 -10.95 -4.51
CA ALA A 118 -1.60 -11.18 -3.82
C ALA A 118 -1.58 -10.87 -2.31
N LYS A 119 -0.52 -11.25 -1.59
CA LYS A 119 -0.41 -10.99 -0.13
C LYS A 119 -0.30 -9.51 0.21
N ASP A 120 0.31 -8.72 -0.67
CA ASP A 120 0.58 -7.30 -0.49
C ASP A 120 -0.67 -6.50 -0.90
N LEU A 121 -1.33 -6.92 -1.99
CA LEU A 121 -2.69 -6.47 -2.37
C LEU A 121 -3.72 -6.73 -1.26
N CYS A 122 -3.71 -7.92 -0.67
CA CYS A 122 -4.56 -8.29 0.47
C CYS A 122 -4.30 -7.35 1.68
N THR A 123 -3.03 -7.05 1.95
CA THR A 123 -2.66 -6.12 3.04
C THR A 123 -3.18 -4.71 2.77
N LEU A 124 -3.10 -4.22 1.53
CA LEU A 124 -3.64 -2.92 1.14
C LEU A 124 -5.16 -2.81 1.29
N LEU A 125 -5.89 -3.86 0.88
CA LEU A 125 -7.35 -3.90 0.99
C LEU A 125 -7.81 -3.94 2.44
N LEU A 126 -7.16 -4.76 3.26
CA LEU A 126 -7.67 -5.12 4.58
C LEU A 126 -7.14 -4.24 5.71
N THR A 127 -6.07 -3.48 5.50
CA THR A 127 -5.52 -2.60 6.54
C THR A 127 -6.27 -1.28 6.54
N ARG A 128 -6.87 -0.95 7.69
CA ARG A 128 -7.53 0.34 7.86
C ARG A 128 -6.48 1.45 7.96
N PRO A 129 -6.67 2.57 7.26
CA PRO A 129 -5.79 3.72 7.42
C PRO A 129 -6.01 4.36 8.80
N SER A 130 -5.15 5.30 9.18
CA SER A 130 -5.41 6.16 10.34
C SER A 130 -6.74 6.92 10.19
N ALA A 131 -7.42 7.22 11.30
CA ALA A 131 -8.68 7.96 11.29
C ALA A 131 -8.56 9.32 10.58
N VAL A 132 -7.41 9.99 10.71
CA VAL A 132 -7.12 11.24 10.01
C VAL A 132 -7.06 11.04 8.49
N ALA A 133 -6.41 9.97 8.02
CA ALA A 133 -6.37 9.63 6.60
C ALA A 133 -7.76 9.26 6.06
N ALA A 134 -8.53 8.46 6.81
CA ALA A 134 -9.89 8.07 6.42
C ALA A 134 -10.82 9.28 6.24
N ARG A 135 -10.67 10.33 7.06
CA ARG A 135 -11.49 11.55 6.97
C ARG A 135 -11.05 12.54 5.90
N SER A 136 -9.83 12.37 5.37
CA SER A 136 -9.24 13.32 4.41
C SER A 136 -9.61 13.07 2.95
N THR A 137 -10.29 11.95 2.65
CA THR A 137 -10.64 11.56 1.29
C THR A 137 -12.15 11.67 1.06
N SER A 138 -12.56 12.17 -0.10
CA SER A 138 -13.98 12.29 -0.47
C SER A 138 -14.60 10.94 -0.86
N LYS A 139 -13.77 9.97 -1.25
CA LYS A 139 -14.14 8.58 -1.48
C LYS A 139 -13.22 7.64 -0.69
N PRO A 140 -13.72 6.51 -0.17
CA PRO A 140 -12.88 5.48 0.41
C PRO A 140 -11.88 4.95 -0.64
N PHE A 141 -10.60 4.86 -0.29
CA PHE A 141 -9.58 4.27 -1.17
C PHE A 141 -9.94 2.84 -1.56
N SER A 142 -10.59 2.08 -0.67
CA SER A 142 -11.08 0.74 -0.97
C SER A 142 -11.97 0.73 -2.21
N GLU A 143 -12.91 1.66 -2.36
CA GLU A 143 -13.77 1.72 -3.55
C GLU A 143 -12.98 1.97 -4.84
N ILE A 144 -11.98 2.85 -4.80
CA ILE A 144 -11.12 3.14 -5.95
C ILE A 144 -10.24 1.93 -6.28
N PHE A 145 -9.66 1.32 -5.26
CA PHE A 145 -8.70 0.24 -5.40
C PHE A 145 -9.36 -1.07 -5.86
N LEU A 146 -10.58 -1.36 -5.40
CA LEU A 146 -11.32 -2.56 -5.80
C LEU A 146 -11.53 -2.64 -7.31
N GLY A 147 -11.81 -1.50 -7.96
CA GLY A 147 -12.04 -1.45 -9.41
C GLY A 147 -10.80 -1.79 -10.24
N VAL A 148 -9.60 -1.77 -9.65
CA VAL A 148 -8.32 -1.95 -10.36
C VAL A 148 -7.52 -3.17 -9.90
N VAL A 149 -8.08 -3.99 -9.01
CA VAL A 149 -7.48 -5.28 -8.67
C VAL A 149 -7.65 -6.24 -9.85
N PRO A 150 -6.57 -6.84 -10.39
CA PRO A 150 -6.68 -7.78 -11.49
C PRO A 150 -7.56 -8.99 -11.12
N LYS A 151 -8.51 -9.36 -11.99
CA LYS A 151 -9.44 -10.48 -11.73
C LYS A 151 -8.74 -11.80 -11.39
N HIS A 152 -7.64 -12.10 -12.08
CA HIS A 152 -6.85 -13.32 -11.85
C HIS A 152 -6.14 -13.36 -10.48
N GLU A 153 -5.98 -12.20 -9.83
CA GLU A 153 -5.39 -12.12 -8.48
C GLU A 153 -6.46 -12.27 -7.38
N GLN A 154 -7.75 -12.08 -7.68
CA GLN A 154 -8.83 -12.09 -6.67
C GLN A 154 -8.88 -13.42 -5.90
N GLU A 155 -8.74 -14.56 -6.59
CA GLU A 155 -8.70 -15.88 -5.95
C GLU A 155 -7.50 -16.02 -5.02
N GLN A 156 -6.31 -15.60 -5.47
CA GLN A 156 -5.08 -15.67 -4.67
C GLN A 156 -5.17 -14.77 -3.43
N ILE A 157 -5.70 -13.54 -3.59
CA ILE A 157 -5.95 -12.61 -2.49
C ILE A 157 -6.92 -13.24 -1.48
N THR A 158 -7.96 -13.90 -1.96
CA THR A 158 -8.96 -14.57 -1.13
C THR A 158 -8.35 -15.71 -0.33
N VAL A 159 -7.49 -16.53 -0.94
CA VAL A 159 -6.73 -17.58 -0.24
C VAL A 159 -5.84 -16.98 0.85
N VAL A 160 -5.17 -15.84 0.58
CA VAL A 160 -4.37 -15.16 1.60
C VAL A 160 -5.24 -14.63 2.75
N ALA A 161 -6.39 -14.02 2.44
CA ALA A 161 -7.32 -13.52 3.45
C ALA A 161 -7.86 -14.65 4.34
N LYS A 162 -8.22 -15.81 3.75
CA LYS A 162 -8.61 -17.01 4.50
C LYS A 162 -7.51 -17.48 5.44
N LYS A 163 -6.27 -17.59 4.96
CA LYS A 163 -5.11 -17.96 5.81
C LYS A 163 -4.90 -16.99 6.97
N ARG A 164 -5.26 -15.71 6.79
CA ARG A 164 -5.20 -14.67 7.82
C ARG A 164 -6.45 -14.59 8.70
N ARG A 165 -7.45 -15.46 8.50
CA ARG A 165 -8.76 -15.45 9.19
C ARG A 165 -9.51 -14.12 9.03
N ARG A 166 -9.35 -13.48 7.86
CA ARG A 166 -9.98 -12.21 7.52
C ARG A 166 -10.82 -12.31 6.24
N LEU A 167 -11.34 -13.50 5.95
CA LEU A 167 -12.15 -13.77 4.77
C LEU A 167 -13.43 -12.93 4.78
N LYS A 168 -14.10 -12.83 5.94
CA LYS A 168 -15.27 -11.97 6.13
C LYS A 168 -14.98 -10.51 5.82
N ASP A 169 -13.92 -9.95 6.40
CA ASP A 169 -13.58 -8.55 6.17
C ASP A 169 -13.33 -8.27 4.69
N LEU A 170 -12.69 -9.22 3.99
CA LEU A 170 -12.50 -9.11 2.54
C LEU A 170 -13.85 -9.13 1.83
N TYR A 171 -14.72 -10.09 2.14
CA TYR A 171 -16.03 -10.22 1.52
C TYR A 171 -16.91 -8.98 1.72
N VAL A 172 -16.98 -8.45 2.94
CA VAL A 172 -17.73 -7.22 3.26
C VAL A 172 -17.23 -6.03 2.43
N LEU A 173 -15.93 -5.97 2.15
CA LEU A 173 -15.35 -4.89 1.37
C LEU A 173 -15.55 -5.09 -0.14
N THR A 174 -15.49 -6.33 -0.64
CA THR A 174 -15.34 -6.58 -2.08
C THR A 174 -16.56 -7.20 -2.74
N GLY A 175 -17.38 -7.94 -1.99
CA GLY A 175 -18.46 -8.78 -2.51
C GLY A 175 -17.99 -9.91 -3.43
N TRP A 176 -16.70 -10.27 -3.44
CA TRP A 176 -16.18 -11.26 -4.39
C TRP A 176 -16.72 -12.67 -4.13
N GLU A 177 -17.23 -13.30 -5.18
CA GLU A 177 -17.81 -14.65 -5.12
C GLU A 177 -16.80 -15.72 -4.71
N CYS A 178 -15.52 -15.55 -5.05
CA CYS A 178 -14.47 -16.47 -4.64
C CYS A 178 -14.30 -16.53 -3.11
N CYS A 179 -14.71 -15.48 -2.37
CA CYS A 179 -14.76 -15.52 -0.91
C CYS A 179 -15.85 -16.49 -0.42
N ARG A 180 -17.05 -16.46 -1.03
CA ARG A 180 -18.14 -17.41 -0.72
C ARG A 180 -17.73 -18.85 -1.03
N ALA A 181 -17.08 -19.07 -2.18
CA ALA A 181 -16.64 -20.40 -2.58
C ALA A 181 -15.63 -21.04 -1.61
N LEU A 182 -14.85 -20.22 -0.90
CA LEU A 182 -13.85 -20.68 0.06
C LEU A 182 -14.32 -20.63 1.52
N ALA A 183 -15.50 -20.10 1.81
CA ALA A 183 -16.00 -19.93 3.16
C ALA A 183 -16.44 -21.24 3.79
N GLU A 184 -16.19 -21.38 5.09
CA GLU A 184 -16.76 -22.44 5.91
C GLU A 184 -18.23 -22.12 6.27
N PRO A 185 -19.06 -23.11 6.65
CA PRO A 185 -20.48 -22.88 6.93
C PRO A 185 -20.77 -21.76 7.94
N ASN A 186 -19.96 -21.66 9.00
CA ASN A 186 -20.03 -20.59 10.01
C ASN A 186 -19.61 -19.20 9.49
N GLU A 187 -18.81 -19.13 8.42
CA GLU A 187 -18.45 -17.89 7.74
C GLU A 187 -19.57 -17.46 6.76
N LEU A 188 -20.24 -18.42 6.11
CA LEU A 188 -21.37 -18.16 5.22
C LEU A 188 -22.54 -17.48 5.97
N ASP A 189 -22.84 -17.91 7.19
CA ASP A 189 -23.84 -17.26 8.04
C ASP A 189 -23.49 -15.79 8.33
N GLN A 190 -22.19 -15.50 8.47
CA GLN A 190 -21.72 -14.13 8.66
C GLN A 190 -21.75 -13.30 7.37
N PHE A 191 -21.67 -13.95 6.21
CA PHE A 191 -21.78 -13.27 4.91
C PHE A 191 -23.24 -12.91 4.62
N LEU A 192 -24.19 -13.77 4.98
CA LEU A 192 -25.61 -13.46 4.91
C LEU A 192 -25.96 -12.19 5.71
N GLY A 193 -25.37 -12.01 6.89
CA GLY A 193 -25.51 -10.76 7.64
C GLY A 193 -25.01 -9.54 6.84
N ALA A 194 -23.82 -9.64 6.24
CA ALA A 194 -23.26 -8.58 5.41
C ALA A 194 -24.11 -8.26 4.17
N ASP A 195 -24.63 -9.28 3.48
CA ASP A 195 -25.49 -9.14 2.31
C ASP A 195 -26.83 -8.46 2.63
N LEU A 196 -27.32 -8.66 3.86
CA LEU A 196 -28.54 -8.05 4.37
C LEU A 196 -28.30 -6.66 5.01
N GLY A 197 -27.05 -6.20 5.08
CA GLY A 197 -26.68 -4.93 5.70
C GLY A 197 -26.82 -4.92 7.23
N LEU A 198 -26.71 -6.08 7.87
CA LEU A 198 -26.86 -6.29 9.32
C LEU A 198 -25.51 -6.30 10.06
#